data_AF-A0A5C8DG68-F1
#
_entry.id   AF-A0A5C8DG68-F1
#
_cell.length_a   1.000
_cell.length_b   1.000
_cell.length_c   1.000
_cell.angle_alpha   90.00
_cell.angle_beta   90.00
_cell.angle_gamma   90.00
#
_symmetry.space_group_name_H-M   'P 1'
#
loop_
_entity.id
_entity.type
_entity.pdbx_description
1 polymer ?
#
loop_
_entity_poly.entity_id
_entity_poly.type
_entity_poly.pdbx_seq_one_letter_code
_entity_poly.pdbx_strand_id
1 'polypeptide(L)'
;EKISPAVREPMLSAGQVDAVTGFSFLSAINLRDRGVPANDLVVLRFSDFGSEVYGHALIVNPKFAAANPDAVKAFVRATVAGIRLAIKDPSRAIEDVMAQMSGGVRDIELERLRVSIADNIVTDEVRKNGLGDVDDNRFAAAVSQIAEDHEFRKRPLPADILDDTFLPPLAARRIN
;
A
#
# COMPACT_ATOMS: atom_id res chain seq x y z
N GLU A 1 3.25 -14.43 22.25
CA GLU A 1 4.67 -14.60 21.81
C GLU A 1 4.88 -13.81 20.52
N LYS A 2 6.03 -13.16 20.30
CA LYS A 2 6.24 -12.33 19.08
C LYS A 2 6.84 -13.19 17.97
N ILE A 3 6.00 -13.60 17.01
CA ILE A 3 6.42 -14.32 15.81
C ILE A 3 7.03 -13.34 14.80
N SER A 4 8.29 -13.57 14.41
CA SER A 4 9.00 -12.78 13.40
C SER A 4 8.31 -12.88 12.03
N PRO A 5 8.24 -11.80 11.23
CA PRO A 5 7.67 -11.85 9.88
C PRO A 5 8.23 -12.98 9.02
N ALA A 6 9.54 -13.26 9.12
CA ALA A 6 10.22 -14.25 8.28
C ALA A 6 9.75 -15.71 8.48
N VAL A 7 9.10 -16.02 9.61
CA VAL A 7 8.68 -17.39 9.93
C VAL A 7 7.17 -17.58 9.88
N ARG A 8 6.38 -16.52 9.66
CA ARG A 8 4.91 -16.59 9.66
C ARG A 8 4.37 -17.55 8.60
N GLU A 9 4.72 -17.33 7.32
CA GLU A 9 4.21 -18.20 6.26
C GLU A 9 4.70 -19.66 6.38
N PRO A 10 5.98 -19.94 6.74
CA PRO A 10 6.39 -21.31 7.07
C PRO A 10 5.57 -21.96 8.18
N MET A 11 5.28 -21.25 9.27
CA MET A 11 4.48 -21.78 10.37
C MET A 11 3.05 -22.10 9.94
N LEU A 12 2.43 -21.24 9.11
CA LEU A 12 1.09 -21.49 8.57
C LEU A 12 1.09 -22.70 7.61
N SER A 13 2.07 -22.76 6.70
CA SER A 13 2.23 -23.89 5.77
C SER A 13 2.46 -25.22 6.49
N ALA A 14 3.13 -25.18 7.66
CA ALA A 14 3.34 -26.34 8.52
C ALA A 14 2.16 -26.66 9.47
N GLY A 15 1.06 -25.90 9.42
CA GLY A 15 -0.10 -26.07 10.30
C GLY A 15 0.16 -25.76 11.77
N GLN A 16 1.21 -24.99 12.08
CA GLN A 16 1.57 -24.60 13.45
C GLN A 16 0.76 -23.41 13.97
N VAL A 17 0.14 -22.66 13.05
CA VAL A 17 -0.79 -21.56 13.33
C VAL A 17 -1.94 -21.64 12.34
N ASP A 18 -3.13 -21.21 12.76
CA ASP A 18 -4.33 -21.23 11.90
C ASP A 18 -4.40 -20.01 10.95
N ALA A 19 -3.71 -18.92 11.28
CA ALA A 19 -3.72 -17.69 10.49
C ALA A 19 -2.44 -16.86 10.70
N VAL A 20 -2.12 -16.03 9.70
CA VAL A 20 -1.05 -15.04 9.78
C VAL A 20 -1.50 -13.71 9.18
N THR A 21 -0.97 -12.62 9.73
CA THR A 21 -1.18 -11.26 9.19
C THR A 21 0.00 -10.84 8.31
N GLY A 22 -0.31 -10.33 7.12
CA GLY A 22 0.66 -9.81 6.17
C GLY A 22 -0.03 -9.09 5.01
N PHE A 23 0.76 -8.64 4.03
CA PHE A 23 0.19 -8.07 2.80
C PHE A 23 -0.36 -9.19 1.92
N SER A 24 -1.58 -9.04 1.37
CA SER A 24 -2.22 -10.06 0.54
C SER A 24 -1.36 -10.41 -0.69
N PHE A 25 -0.83 -9.39 -1.37
CA PHE A 25 0.10 -9.55 -2.49
C PHE A 25 1.45 -10.16 -2.05
N LEU A 26 1.75 -10.24 -0.76
CA LEU A 26 2.95 -10.88 -0.24
C LEU A 26 2.70 -12.31 0.22
N SER A 27 1.99 -12.45 1.33
CA SER A 27 1.88 -13.71 2.06
C SER A 27 1.10 -14.76 1.27
N ALA A 28 0.01 -14.39 0.59
CA ALA A 28 -0.77 -15.36 -0.20
C ALA A 28 0.03 -15.93 -1.39
N ILE A 29 0.81 -15.07 -2.06
CA ILE A 29 1.69 -15.50 -3.16
C ILE A 29 2.81 -16.38 -2.63
N ASN A 30 3.46 -15.98 -1.53
CA ASN A 30 4.55 -16.76 -0.93
C ASN A 30 4.08 -18.12 -0.39
N LEU A 31 2.83 -18.24 0.08
CA LEU A 31 2.26 -19.51 0.53
C LEU A 31 1.96 -20.44 -0.65
N ARG A 32 1.42 -19.90 -1.75
CA ARG A 32 1.25 -20.64 -3.01
C ARG A 32 2.57 -21.13 -3.59
N ASP A 33 3.59 -20.28 -3.59
CA ASP A 33 4.93 -20.63 -4.06
C ASP A 33 5.56 -21.77 -3.21
N ARG A 34 5.23 -21.82 -1.91
CA ARG A 34 5.59 -22.93 -1.00
C ARG A 34 4.72 -24.19 -1.18
N GLY A 35 3.83 -24.20 -2.17
CA GLY A 35 3.01 -25.37 -2.52
C GLY A 35 1.69 -25.48 -1.76
N VAL A 36 1.27 -24.46 -1.00
CA VAL A 36 -0.07 -24.46 -0.40
C VAL A 36 -1.11 -24.27 -1.51
N PRO A 37 -2.07 -25.20 -1.71
CA PRO A 37 -3.06 -25.07 -2.76
C PRO A 37 -3.88 -23.79 -2.62
N ALA A 38 -4.16 -23.11 -3.73
CA ALA A 38 -4.92 -21.84 -3.71
C ALA A 38 -6.32 -22.01 -3.10
N ASN A 39 -6.96 -23.16 -3.32
CA ASN A 39 -8.28 -23.47 -2.76
C ASN A 39 -8.26 -23.73 -1.24
N ASP A 40 -7.08 -23.94 -0.67
CA ASP A 40 -6.88 -24.12 0.78
C ASP A 40 -6.47 -22.81 1.47
N LEU A 41 -6.31 -21.72 0.71
CA LEU A 41 -5.97 -20.40 1.23
C LEU A 41 -7.18 -19.46 1.18
N VAL A 42 -7.51 -18.86 2.32
CA VAL A 42 -8.50 -17.79 2.41
C VAL A 42 -7.77 -16.48 2.73
N VAL A 43 -7.96 -15.46 1.89
CA VAL A 43 -7.46 -14.11 2.13
C VAL A 43 -8.60 -13.27 2.70
N LEU A 44 -8.44 -12.84 3.96
CA LEU A 44 -9.35 -11.93 4.65
C LEU A 44 -8.72 -10.53 4.64
N ARG A 45 -9.21 -9.61 3.81
CA ARG A 45 -8.69 -8.24 3.79
C ARG A 45 -9.34 -7.44 4.90
N PHE A 46 -8.56 -6.67 5.66
CA PHE A 46 -9.12 -5.81 6.72
C PHE A 46 -10.19 -4.83 6.20
N SER A 47 -10.06 -4.36 4.96
CA SER A 47 -11.06 -3.52 4.28
C SER A 47 -12.42 -4.19 4.14
N ASP A 48 -12.45 -5.52 3.98
CA ASP A 48 -13.68 -6.29 3.82
C ASP A 48 -14.39 -6.48 5.18
N PHE A 49 -13.70 -6.16 6.28
CA PHE A 49 -14.17 -6.28 7.66
C PHE A 49 -14.17 -4.94 8.40
N GLY A 50 -14.33 -3.83 7.68
CA GLY A 50 -14.62 -2.51 8.24
C GLY A 50 -13.38 -1.69 8.67
N SER A 51 -12.17 -2.10 8.29
CA SER A 51 -11.00 -1.25 8.49
C SER A 51 -10.97 -0.12 7.47
N GLU A 52 -11.00 1.11 7.97
CA GLU A 52 -10.95 2.33 7.17
C GLU A 52 -9.54 2.87 6.97
N VAL A 53 -8.54 2.19 7.53
CA VAL A 53 -7.16 2.66 7.60
C VAL A 53 -6.51 2.70 6.21
N TYR A 54 -5.82 3.80 5.93
CA TYR A 54 -5.03 3.98 4.71
C TYR A 54 -3.70 3.20 4.77
N GLY A 55 -3.22 2.81 3.59
CA GLY A 55 -1.97 2.08 3.43
C GLY A 55 -0.73 2.98 3.40
N HIS A 56 0.07 2.86 2.33
CA HIS A 56 1.33 3.60 2.19
C HIS A 56 1.12 5.10 1.98
N ALA A 57 2.00 5.91 2.56
CA ALA A 57 1.99 7.37 2.44
C ALA A 57 3.39 7.93 2.09
N LEU A 58 3.42 9.09 1.44
CA LEU A 58 4.63 9.90 1.31
C LEU A 58 4.72 10.83 2.51
N ILE A 59 5.82 10.78 3.26
CA ILE A 59 6.04 11.59 4.46
C ILE A 59 7.19 12.54 4.20
N VAL A 60 6.98 13.83 4.48
CA VAL A 60 7.99 14.88 4.34
C VAL A 60 8.14 15.66 5.64
N ASN A 61 9.36 16.08 5.95
CA ASN A 61 9.60 16.96 7.08
C ASN A 61 8.95 18.34 6.82
N PRO A 62 8.12 18.89 7.72
CA PRO A 62 7.42 20.16 7.48
C PRO A 62 8.35 21.34 7.20
N LYS A 63 9.52 21.42 7.87
CA LYS A 63 10.50 22.49 7.61
C LYS A 63 11.11 22.36 6.22
N PHE A 64 11.38 21.13 5.78
CA PHE A 64 11.88 20.89 4.43
C PHE A 64 10.83 21.24 3.37
N ALA A 65 9.57 20.85 3.59
CA ALA A 65 8.48 21.15 2.67
C ALA A 65 8.22 22.66 2.53
N ALA A 66 8.27 23.39 3.65
CA ALA A 66 8.15 24.86 3.64
C ALA A 66 9.34 25.55 2.95
N ALA A 67 10.56 25.05 3.14
CA ALA A 67 11.76 25.63 2.55
C ALA A 67 11.97 25.24 1.08
N ASN A 68 11.47 24.08 0.65
CA ASN A 68 11.71 23.52 -0.68
C ASN A 68 10.40 23.02 -1.34
N PRO A 69 9.35 23.85 -1.42
CA PRO A 69 8.03 23.38 -1.87
C PRO A 69 8.06 22.85 -3.31
N ASP A 70 8.85 23.45 -4.19
CA ASP A 70 8.96 23.01 -5.59
C ASP A 70 9.61 21.64 -5.73
N ALA A 71 10.58 21.31 -4.86
CA ALA A 71 11.22 20.00 -4.83
C ALA A 71 10.22 18.93 -4.36
N VAL A 72 9.40 19.23 -3.35
CA VAL A 72 8.35 18.32 -2.88
C VAL A 72 7.31 18.10 -3.97
N LYS A 73 6.79 19.17 -4.60
CA LYS A 73 5.86 19.04 -5.73
C LYS A 73 6.45 18.25 -6.89
N ALA A 74 7.74 18.43 -7.18
CA ALA A 74 8.43 17.68 -8.23
C ALA A 74 8.53 16.20 -7.90
N PHE A 75 8.88 15.86 -6.66
CA PHE A 75 8.94 14.49 -6.19
C PHE A 75 7.55 13.81 -6.27
N VAL A 76 6.50 14.45 -5.74
CA VAL A 76 5.13 13.91 -5.81
C VAL A 76 4.67 13.71 -7.25
N ARG A 77 4.92 14.68 -8.15
CA ARG A 77 4.63 14.52 -9.59
C ARG A 77 5.36 13.32 -10.19
N ALA A 78 6.65 13.15 -9.89
CA ALA A 78 7.46 12.04 -10.39
C ALA A 78 6.95 10.69 -9.87
N THR A 79 6.58 10.61 -8.59
CA THR A 79 5.99 9.40 -7.99
C THR A 79 4.67 9.03 -8.66
N VAL A 80 3.75 9.99 -8.83
CA VAL A 80 2.47 9.77 -9.53
C VAL A 80 2.71 9.30 -10.96
N ALA A 81 3.65 9.92 -11.68
CA ALA A 81 4.01 9.50 -13.04
C ALA A 81 4.58 8.08 -13.08
N GLY A 82 5.46 7.72 -12.14
CA GLY A 82 6.02 6.38 -12.01
C GLY A 82 4.96 5.31 -11.76
N ILE A 83 4.02 5.56 -10.84
CA ILE A 83 2.90 4.65 -10.56
C ILE A 83 2.05 4.47 -11.83
N ARG A 84 1.73 5.55 -12.55
CA ARG A 84 0.96 5.46 -13.81
C ARG A 84 1.69 4.64 -14.87
N LEU A 85 3.00 4.79 -14.99
CA LEU A 85 3.80 3.98 -15.92
C LEU A 85 3.77 2.50 -15.52
N ALA A 86 3.89 2.19 -14.23
CA ALA A 86 3.81 0.83 -13.73
C ALA A 86 2.42 0.19 -13.92
N ILE A 87 1.34 0.97 -13.76
CA ILE A 87 -0.03 0.52 -14.08
C ILE A 87 -0.18 0.22 -15.57
N LYS A 88 0.36 1.09 -16.43
CA LYS A 88 0.24 0.96 -17.89
C LYS A 88 1.03 -0.22 -18.44
N ASP A 89 2.22 -0.48 -17.90
CA ASP A 89 3.10 -1.56 -18.34
C ASP A 89 3.77 -2.25 -17.14
N PRO A 90 3.03 -3.13 -16.42
CA PRO A 90 3.57 -3.83 -15.25
C PRO A 90 4.77 -4.72 -15.61
N SER A 91 4.80 -5.29 -16.82
CA SER A 91 5.91 -6.13 -17.28
C SER A 91 7.21 -5.35 -17.36
N ARG A 92 7.18 -4.15 -17.95
CA ARG A 92 8.36 -3.27 -17.99
C ARG A 92 8.76 -2.80 -16.60
N ALA A 93 7.80 -2.43 -15.75
CA ALA A 93 8.11 -1.98 -14.39
C ALA A 93 8.83 -3.06 -13.57
N ILE A 94 8.52 -4.35 -13.80
CA ILE A 94 9.24 -5.45 -13.16
C ILE A 94 10.67 -5.59 -13.64
N GLU A 95 10.99 -5.28 -14.89
CA GLU A 95 12.40 -5.29 -15.34
C GLU A 95 13.24 -4.29 -14.52
N ASP A 96 12.71 -3.08 -14.29
CA ASP A 96 13.37 -2.06 -13.47
C ASP A 96 13.53 -2.51 -12.01
N VAL A 97 12.53 -3.21 -11.45
CA VAL A 97 12.58 -3.78 -10.09
C VAL A 97 13.63 -4.90 -10.01
N MET A 98 13.61 -5.84 -10.95
CA MET A 98 14.52 -6.98 -11.00
C MET A 98 15.98 -6.56 -11.14
N ALA A 99 16.26 -5.44 -11.82
CA ALA A 99 17.60 -4.88 -11.91
C ALA A 99 18.17 -4.41 -10.55
N GLN A 100 17.30 -4.14 -9.57
CA GLN A 100 17.67 -3.69 -8.22
C GLN A 100 17.45 -4.76 -7.14
N MET A 101 16.72 -5.83 -7.45
CA MET A 101 16.35 -6.88 -6.51
C MET A 101 17.25 -8.12 -6.66
N SER A 102 17.95 -8.50 -5.59
CA SER A 102 18.67 -9.77 -5.55
C SER A 102 17.74 -10.92 -5.15
N GLY A 103 17.80 -12.03 -5.89
CA GLY A 103 17.08 -13.27 -5.56
C GLY A 103 15.58 -13.27 -5.86
N GLY A 104 15.03 -12.22 -6.50
CA GLY A 104 13.64 -12.22 -6.96
C GLY A 104 13.42 -13.19 -8.12
N VAL A 105 12.20 -13.72 -8.24
CA VAL A 105 11.75 -14.48 -9.41
C VAL A 105 10.80 -13.60 -10.19
N ARG A 106 11.18 -13.25 -11.41
CA ARG A 106 10.49 -12.26 -12.25
C ARG A 106 8.98 -12.49 -12.32
N ASP A 107 8.55 -13.71 -12.60
CA ASP A 107 7.12 -14.01 -12.78
C ASP A 107 6.33 -13.92 -11.47
N ILE A 108 6.96 -14.26 -10.35
CA ILE A 108 6.37 -14.10 -9.00
C ILE A 108 6.22 -12.61 -8.67
N GLU A 109 7.24 -11.80 -8.93
CA GLU A 109 7.20 -10.37 -8.65
C GLU A 109 6.23 -9.63 -9.59
N LEU A 110 6.08 -10.09 -10.83
CA LEU A 110 5.04 -9.60 -11.74
C LEU A 110 3.63 -9.92 -11.26
N GLU A 111 3.40 -11.14 -10.75
CA GLU A 111 2.15 -11.48 -10.12
C GLU A 111 1.88 -10.58 -8.92
N ARG A 112 2.89 -10.39 -8.05
CA ARG A 112 2.83 -9.50 -6.87
C ARG A 112 2.46 -8.08 -7.24
N LEU A 113 3.11 -7.51 -8.25
CA LEU A 113 2.82 -6.15 -8.71
C LEU A 113 1.38 -6.06 -9.26
N ARG A 114 0.92 -7.04 -10.04
CA ARG A 114 -0.44 -7.05 -10.59
C ARG A 114 -1.50 -7.11 -9.48
N VAL A 115 -1.32 -7.97 -8.48
CA VAL A 115 -2.22 -8.05 -7.32
C VAL A 115 -2.20 -6.75 -6.52
N SER A 116 -1.02 -6.18 -6.28
CA SER A 116 -0.89 -4.88 -5.60
C SER A 116 -1.60 -3.75 -6.36
N ILE A 117 -1.42 -3.70 -7.70
CA ILE A 117 -2.10 -2.73 -8.56
C ILE A 117 -3.63 -2.87 -8.45
N ALA A 118 -4.15 -4.09 -8.56
CA ALA A 118 -5.58 -4.34 -8.56
C ALA A 118 -6.22 -4.06 -7.18
N ASP A 119 -5.64 -4.59 -6.11
CA ASP A 119 -6.27 -4.59 -4.79
C ASP A 119 -5.96 -3.34 -3.95
N ASN A 120 -4.84 -2.65 -4.22
CA ASN A 120 -4.32 -1.62 -3.31
C ASN A 120 -4.08 -0.26 -3.99
N ILE A 121 -3.85 -0.23 -5.31
CA ILE A 121 -3.53 1.01 -6.03
C ILE A 121 -4.72 1.52 -6.83
N VAL A 122 -5.36 0.67 -7.65
CA VAL A 122 -6.45 1.07 -8.56
C VAL A 122 -7.80 0.70 -7.95
N THR A 123 -8.03 1.16 -6.73
CA THR A 123 -9.28 0.99 -5.99
C THR A 123 -10.37 1.91 -6.52
N ASP A 124 -11.63 1.66 -6.15
CA ASP A 124 -12.76 2.53 -6.51
C ASP A 124 -12.55 3.97 -6.03
N GLU A 125 -11.95 4.13 -4.85
CA GLU A 125 -11.61 5.45 -4.31
C GLU A 125 -10.56 6.16 -5.18
N VAL A 126 -9.49 5.47 -5.61
CA VAL A 126 -8.48 6.08 -6.50
C VAL A 126 -9.07 6.40 -7.88
N ARG A 127 -10.02 5.61 -8.38
CA ARG A 127 -10.72 5.92 -9.63
C ARG A 127 -11.57 7.19 -9.52
N LYS A 128 -12.18 7.42 -8.35
CA LYS A 128 -13.00 8.61 -8.05
C LYS A 128 -12.14 9.85 -7.77
N ASN A 129 -11.18 9.72 -6.84
CA ASN A 129 -10.45 10.82 -6.23
C ASN A 129 -9.07 11.03 -6.85
N GLY A 130 -8.56 10.10 -7.68
CA GLY A 130 -7.20 10.10 -8.21
C GLY A 130 -6.15 9.62 -7.18
N LEU A 131 -4.94 9.31 -7.66
CA LEU A 131 -3.84 8.87 -6.80
C LEU A 131 -3.47 9.93 -5.75
N GLY A 132 -3.17 9.47 -4.53
CA GLY A 132 -2.52 10.26 -3.46
C GLY A 132 -3.46 11.09 -2.58
N ASP A 133 -4.74 11.17 -2.91
CA ASP A 133 -5.74 11.88 -2.12
C ASP A 133 -6.55 10.90 -1.26
N VAL A 134 -7.35 11.42 -0.33
CA VAL A 134 -8.16 10.63 0.61
C VAL A 134 -9.63 11.02 0.50
N ASP A 135 -10.52 10.17 1.03
CA ASP A 135 -11.88 10.57 1.37
C ASP A 135 -11.89 11.10 2.83
N ASP A 136 -12.34 12.34 3.02
CA ASP A 136 -12.28 13.02 4.32
C ASP A 136 -12.98 12.25 5.44
N ASN A 137 -14.15 11.68 5.15
CA ASN A 137 -14.94 10.94 6.14
C ASN A 137 -14.23 9.64 6.52
N ARG A 138 -13.73 8.92 5.51
CA ARG A 138 -12.95 7.69 5.71
C ARG A 138 -11.67 7.98 6.49
N PHE A 139 -10.96 9.04 6.17
CA PHE A 139 -9.71 9.38 6.85
C PHE A 139 -9.94 9.79 8.31
N ALA A 140 -11.02 10.54 8.59
CA ALA A 140 -11.44 10.81 9.96
C ALA A 140 -11.86 9.54 10.73
N ALA A 141 -12.53 8.60 10.07
CA ALA A 141 -12.87 7.30 10.64
C ALA A 141 -11.61 6.47 10.95
N ALA A 142 -10.62 6.45 10.06
CA ALA A 142 -9.34 5.78 10.28
C ALA A 142 -8.60 6.32 11.53
N VAL A 143 -8.55 7.65 11.70
CA VAL A 143 -7.97 8.26 12.90
C VAL A 143 -8.76 7.86 14.15
N SER A 144 -10.07 7.67 14.04
CA SER A 144 -10.92 7.19 15.14
C SER A 144 -10.65 5.75 15.51
N GLN A 145 -10.57 4.85 14.52
CA GLN A 145 -10.25 3.44 14.74
C GLN A 145 -8.89 3.25 15.40
N ILE A 146 -7.87 4.00 14.96
CA ILE A 146 -6.55 3.96 15.61
C ILE A 146 -6.64 4.42 17.08
N ALA A 147 -7.53 5.38 17.39
CA ALA A 147 -7.72 5.89 18.75
C ALA A 147 -8.44 4.91 19.70
N GLU A 148 -9.05 3.84 19.19
CA GLU A 148 -9.71 2.82 20.02
C GLU A 148 -8.67 2.01 20.82
N ASP A 149 -7.53 1.68 20.20
CA ASP A 149 -6.48 0.86 20.79
C ASP A 149 -5.20 1.64 21.15
N HIS A 150 -5.10 2.92 20.75
CA HIS A 150 -3.93 3.75 21.01
C HIS A 150 -4.27 5.08 21.70
N GLU A 151 -3.59 5.34 22.82
CA GLU A 151 -3.67 6.62 23.51
C GLU A 151 -2.83 7.70 22.81
N PHE A 152 -3.51 8.74 22.32
CA PHE A 152 -2.85 9.92 21.78
C PHE A 152 -2.57 10.95 22.88
N ARG A 153 -1.33 11.46 22.96
CA ARG A 153 -1.02 12.64 23.80
C ARG A 153 -1.85 13.86 23.40
N LYS A 154 -1.96 14.08 22.09
CA LYS A 154 -2.90 15.01 21.45
C LYS A 154 -3.40 14.30 20.21
N ARG A 155 -4.71 14.06 20.14
CA ARG A 155 -5.30 13.43 18.97
C ARG A 155 -5.19 14.38 17.76
N PRO A 156 -4.58 13.96 16.64
CA PRO A 156 -4.45 14.81 15.47
C PRO A 156 -5.80 14.98 14.76
N LEU A 157 -5.97 16.14 14.12
CA LEU A 157 -6.99 16.33 13.10
C LEU A 157 -6.48 15.79 11.75
N PRO A 158 -7.36 15.38 10.83
CA PRO A 158 -6.96 14.99 9.47
C PRO A 158 -6.02 15.99 8.78
N ALA A 159 -6.31 17.30 8.91
CA ALA A 159 -5.49 18.38 8.37
C ALA A 159 -4.12 18.55 9.04
N ASP A 160 -3.88 17.94 10.21
CA ASP A 160 -2.55 17.89 10.83
C ASP A 160 -1.65 16.82 10.17
N ILE A 161 -2.24 15.93 9.35
CA ILE A 161 -1.57 14.73 8.81
C ILE A 161 -1.40 14.86 7.29
N LEU A 162 -2.45 15.26 6.56
CA LEU A 162 -2.43 15.35 5.10
C LEU A 162 -2.31 16.81 4.65
N ASP A 163 -1.29 17.08 3.84
CA ASP A 163 -1.16 18.32 3.06
C ASP A 163 -1.28 17.98 1.57
N ASP A 164 -2.48 18.19 1.03
CA ASP A 164 -2.83 17.90 -0.35
C ASP A 164 -2.33 18.97 -1.33
N THR A 165 -1.80 20.09 -0.84
CA THR A 165 -1.36 21.23 -1.69
C THR A 165 -0.12 20.90 -2.54
N PHE A 166 0.57 19.81 -2.20
CA PHE A 166 1.67 19.25 -2.97
C PHE A 166 1.21 18.30 -4.08
N LEU A 167 -0.07 17.90 -4.11
CA LEU A 167 -0.60 17.01 -5.12
C LEU A 167 -0.65 17.69 -6.50
N PRO A 168 -0.39 16.95 -7.59
CA PRO A 168 -0.67 17.43 -8.94
C PRO A 168 -2.18 17.66 -9.14
N PRO A 169 -2.60 18.43 -10.16
CA PRO A 169 -4.01 18.54 -10.52
C PRO A 169 -4.64 17.17 -10.78
N LEU A 170 -5.93 17.01 -10.44
CA LEU A 170 -6.66 15.74 -10.53
C LEU A 170 -6.46 15.02 -11.88
N ALA A 171 -6.50 15.74 -13.00
CA ALA A 171 -6.31 15.18 -14.33
C ALA A 171 -4.98 14.42 -14.50
N ALA A 172 -3.91 14.87 -13.82
CA ALA A 172 -2.60 14.23 -13.86
C ALA A 172 -2.51 12.97 -12.99
N ARG A 173 -3.41 12.82 -12.00
CA ARG A 173 -3.41 11.71 -11.03
C ARG A 173 -4.59 10.74 -11.18
N ARG A 174 -5.52 11.01 -12.11
CA ARG A 174 -6.65 10.12 -12.42
C ARG A 174 -6.22 8.88 -13.21
N ILE A 175 -6.66 7.70 -12.77
CA ILE A 175 -6.47 6.42 -13.47
C ILE A 175 -7.79 6.07 -14.17
N ASN A 176 -7.78 6.14 -15.50
CA ASN A 176 -8.90 5.72 -16.35
C ASN A 176 -8.71 4.25 -16.73
#